data_AF-A0A3D0VMN7-F1
#
_entry.id   AF-A0A3D0VMN7-F1
#
_cell.length_a   1.000
_cell.length_b   1.000
_cell.length_c   1.000
_cell.angle_alpha   90.00
_cell.angle_beta   90.00
_cell.angle_gamma   90.00
#
_symmetry.space_group_name_H-M   'P 1'
#
loop_
_entity.id
_entity.type
_entity.pdbx_description
1 polymer ?
#
loop_
_entity_poly.entity_id
_entity_poly.type
_entity_poly.pdbx_seq_one_letter_code
_entity_poly.pdbx_strand_id
1 'polypeptide(L)'
;MEAKQRMELLLKELGLTPLLLANKLGYNRAQIIMFVLSGRNGISRSLATKIVAKFPNINYDWLRSGTGTMKGKSIASPVLNYDMVLSNRVDADTITSLLNITEYELCKRVGLSQSQMRKLSGDTLIKIAQVFPSLNPEWLIGMSTEPIRKECERCDEKDRMINSLLELIDTYKQKLADVKQELATTNRKTGTSK
;
A
#
# COMPACT_ATOMS: atom_id res chain seq x y z
N MET A 1 -14.11 -24.83 12.60
CA MET A 1 -14.41 -24.95 11.17
C MET A 1 -13.11 -25.22 10.45
N GLU A 2 -13.07 -26.18 9.54
CA GLU A 2 -11.84 -26.57 8.85
C GLU A 2 -11.54 -25.68 7.63
N ALA A 3 -10.28 -25.66 7.19
CA ALA A 3 -9.84 -24.85 6.04
C ALA A 3 -10.60 -25.18 4.75
N LYS A 4 -10.87 -26.48 4.53
CA LYS A 4 -11.71 -26.96 3.42
C LYS A 4 -13.11 -26.33 3.46
N GLN A 5 -13.79 -26.43 4.60
CA GLN A 5 -15.15 -25.91 4.77
C GLN A 5 -15.20 -24.39 4.54
N ARG A 6 -14.19 -23.67 5.01
CA ARG A 6 -14.07 -22.23 4.74
C ARG A 6 -13.91 -21.91 3.26
N MET A 7 -13.07 -22.66 2.56
CA MET A 7 -12.88 -22.48 1.12
C MET A 7 -14.15 -22.80 0.32
N GLU A 8 -14.89 -23.85 0.70
CA GLU A 8 -16.18 -24.20 0.08
C GLU A 8 -17.22 -23.09 0.29
N LEU A 9 -17.33 -22.55 1.52
CA LEU A 9 -18.21 -21.42 1.82
C LEU A 9 -17.81 -20.16 1.06
N LEU A 10 -16.51 -19.88 0.95
CA LEU A 10 -15.99 -18.75 0.19
C LEU A 10 -16.38 -18.84 -1.29
N LEU A 11 -16.17 -19.99 -1.92
CA LEU A 11 -16.53 -20.21 -3.32
C LEU A 11 -18.03 -20.07 -3.55
N LYS A 12 -18.85 -20.61 -2.64
CA LYS A 12 -20.31 -20.52 -2.70
C LYS A 12 -20.79 -19.07 -2.61
N GLU A 13 -20.28 -18.31 -1.64
CA GLU A 13 -20.65 -16.91 -1.44
C GLU A 13 -20.25 -16.03 -2.62
N LEU A 14 -19.06 -16.25 -3.19
CA LEU A 14 -18.58 -15.48 -4.33
C LEU A 14 -19.18 -15.95 -5.66
N GLY A 15 -19.89 -17.08 -5.69
CA GLY A 15 -20.40 -17.70 -6.91
C GLY A 15 -19.28 -18.12 -7.88
N LEU A 16 -18.13 -18.53 -7.36
CA LEU A 16 -16.94 -18.83 -8.17
C LEU A 16 -16.59 -20.32 -8.18
N THR A 17 -16.06 -20.78 -9.31
CA THR A 17 -15.36 -22.07 -9.36
C THR A 17 -13.92 -21.93 -8.82
N PRO A 18 -13.27 -23.02 -8.40
CA PRO A 18 -11.88 -22.98 -7.94
C PRO A 18 -10.91 -22.37 -8.96
N LEU A 19 -11.13 -22.63 -10.26
CA LEU A 19 -10.33 -22.06 -11.34
C LEU A 19 -10.55 -20.54 -11.48
N LEU A 20 -11.80 -20.08 -11.43
CA LEU A 20 -12.11 -18.66 -11.52
C LEU A 20 -11.57 -17.88 -10.31
N LEU A 21 -11.65 -18.45 -9.10
CA LEU A 21 -11.02 -17.87 -7.93
C LEU A 21 -9.50 -17.79 -8.11
N ALA A 22 -8.85 -18.87 -8.53
CA ALA A 22 -7.41 -18.88 -8.78
C ALA A 22 -6.98 -17.80 -9.80
N ASN A 23 -7.69 -17.71 -10.92
CA ASN A 23 -7.45 -16.71 -11.96
C ASN A 23 -7.60 -15.28 -11.43
N LYS A 24 -8.66 -15.00 -10.65
CA LYS A 24 -8.88 -13.68 -10.03
C LYS A 24 -7.77 -13.28 -9.03
N LEU A 25 -7.07 -14.26 -8.45
CA LEU A 25 -5.94 -14.07 -7.53
C LEU A 25 -4.56 -14.09 -8.25
N GLY A 26 -4.56 -14.13 -9.58
CA GLY A 26 -3.36 -14.11 -10.42
C GLY A 26 -2.63 -15.45 -10.54
N TYR A 27 -3.33 -16.58 -10.34
CA TYR A 27 -2.79 -17.92 -10.58
C TYR A 27 -3.32 -18.48 -11.90
N ASN A 28 -2.47 -19.16 -12.66
CA ASN A 28 -2.84 -19.77 -13.95
C ASN A 28 -3.56 -21.13 -13.80
N ARG A 29 -3.56 -21.72 -12.60
CA ARG A 29 -4.11 -23.06 -12.32
C ARG A 29 -4.85 -23.09 -11.00
N ALA A 30 -5.89 -23.91 -10.92
CA ALA A 30 -6.70 -24.10 -9.71
C ALA A 30 -5.99 -24.86 -8.57
N GLN A 31 -4.80 -25.40 -8.82
CA GLN A 31 -4.12 -26.37 -7.95
C GLN A 31 -3.99 -25.91 -6.48
N ILE A 32 -3.70 -24.63 -6.25
CA ILE A 32 -3.59 -24.08 -4.89
C ILE A 32 -4.93 -24.13 -4.14
N ILE A 33 -6.04 -23.87 -4.82
CA ILE A 33 -7.39 -23.95 -4.24
C ILE A 33 -7.79 -25.41 -4.07
N MET A 34 -7.48 -26.26 -5.04
CA MET A 34 -7.76 -27.70 -5.00
C MET A 34 -7.05 -28.40 -3.83
N PHE A 35 -5.81 -28.01 -3.51
CA PHE A 35 -5.11 -28.55 -2.35
C PHE A 35 -5.74 -28.17 -1.01
N VAL A 36 -6.40 -27.02 -0.93
CA VAL A 36 -7.19 -26.66 0.27
C VAL A 36 -8.48 -27.48 0.31
N LEU A 37 -9.17 -27.62 -0.82
CA LEU A 37 -10.42 -28.38 -0.93
C LEU A 37 -10.23 -29.88 -0.70
N SER A 38 -9.08 -30.43 -1.05
CA SER A 38 -8.74 -31.83 -0.75
C SER A 38 -8.31 -32.05 0.70
N GLY A 39 -8.18 -31.00 1.50
CA GLY A 39 -7.65 -31.07 2.87
C GLY A 39 -6.15 -31.35 2.93
N ARG A 40 -5.46 -31.39 1.79
CA ARG A 40 -4.00 -31.59 1.74
C ARG A 40 -3.26 -30.41 2.40
N ASN A 41 -3.79 -29.20 2.23
CA ASN A 41 -3.23 -27.97 2.76
C ASN A 41 -4.28 -27.12 3.49
N GLY A 42 -3.83 -26.31 4.45
CA GLY A 42 -4.64 -25.21 5.00
C GLY A 42 -4.60 -23.95 4.13
N ILE A 43 -5.40 -22.94 4.49
CA ILE A 43 -5.32 -21.61 3.87
C ILE A 43 -4.06 -20.90 4.41
N SER A 44 -3.07 -20.71 3.53
CA SER A 44 -1.83 -20.01 3.88
C SER A 44 -2.07 -18.51 4.11
N ARG A 45 -1.15 -17.86 4.83
CA ARG A 45 -1.17 -16.40 5.02
C ARG A 45 -1.19 -15.66 3.68
N SER A 46 -0.32 -16.04 2.74
CA SER A 46 -0.26 -15.43 1.41
C SER A 46 -1.57 -15.59 0.62
N LEU A 47 -2.19 -16.77 0.66
CA LEU A 47 -3.46 -17.00 -0.01
C LEU A 47 -4.59 -16.16 0.62
N ALA A 48 -4.66 -16.11 1.95
CA ALA A 48 -5.64 -15.29 2.66
C ALA A 48 -5.46 -13.78 2.36
N THR A 49 -4.23 -13.28 2.36
CA THR A 49 -3.94 -11.88 2.01
C THR A 49 -4.39 -11.54 0.59
N LYS A 50 -4.10 -12.39 -0.40
CA LYS A 50 -4.56 -12.18 -1.77
C LYS A 50 -6.08 -12.19 -1.89
N ILE A 51 -6.76 -13.09 -1.17
CA ILE A 51 -8.22 -13.16 -1.16
C ILE A 51 -8.80 -11.86 -0.61
N VAL A 52 -8.35 -11.38 0.55
CA VAL A 52 -8.89 -10.15 1.15
C VAL A 52 -8.55 -8.91 0.33
N ALA A 53 -7.36 -8.86 -0.28
CA ALA A 53 -7.01 -7.79 -1.21
C ALA A 53 -7.95 -7.73 -2.42
N LYS A 54 -8.40 -8.90 -2.91
CA LYS A 54 -9.33 -8.98 -4.06
C LYS A 54 -10.80 -8.86 -3.66
N PHE A 55 -11.15 -9.27 -2.45
CA PHE A 55 -12.51 -9.29 -1.91
C PHE A 55 -12.52 -8.65 -0.51
N PRO A 56 -12.52 -7.31 -0.43
CA PRO A 56 -12.34 -6.58 0.84
C PRO A 56 -13.45 -6.79 1.88
N ASN A 57 -14.59 -7.33 1.45
CA ASN A 57 -15.70 -7.71 2.31
C ASN A 57 -15.50 -9.05 3.06
N ILE A 58 -14.41 -9.77 2.76
CA ILE A 58 -14.05 -11.04 3.40
C ILE A 58 -13.08 -10.80 4.55
N ASN A 59 -13.35 -11.40 5.70
CA ASN A 59 -12.53 -11.29 6.88
C ASN A 59 -11.29 -12.20 6.81
N TYR A 60 -10.10 -11.63 7.03
CA TYR A 60 -8.82 -12.34 7.03
C TYR A 60 -8.70 -13.38 8.16
N ASP A 61 -9.10 -13.03 9.38
CA ASP A 61 -9.03 -13.92 10.54
C ASP A 61 -9.98 -15.11 10.35
N TRP A 62 -11.16 -14.85 9.81
CA TRP A 62 -12.08 -15.92 9.43
C TRP A 62 -11.42 -16.87 8.42
N LEU A 63 -10.76 -16.39 7.37
CA LEU A 63 -10.05 -17.26 6.41
C LEU A 63 -8.95 -18.10 7.09
N ARG A 64 -8.18 -17.50 7.99
CA ARG A 64 -6.99 -18.13 8.60
C ARG A 64 -7.34 -19.15 9.68
N SER A 65 -8.13 -18.76 10.67
CA SER A 65 -8.43 -19.57 11.87
C SER A 65 -9.88 -20.06 11.90
N GLY A 66 -10.77 -19.49 11.08
CA GLY A 66 -12.21 -19.78 11.17
C GLY A 66 -12.89 -19.16 12.38
N THR A 67 -12.23 -18.22 13.04
CA THR A 67 -12.78 -17.43 14.14
C THR A 67 -13.51 -16.20 13.59
N GLY A 68 -14.63 -15.82 14.21
CA GLY A 68 -15.45 -14.68 13.77
C GLY A 68 -16.36 -15.02 12.58
N THR A 69 -16.86 -13.97 11.91
CA THR A 69 -17.77 -14.09 10.76
C THR A 69 -17.04 -13.91 9.43
N MET A 70 -17.49 -14.61 8.39
CA MET A 70 -16.94 -14.51 7.04
C MET A 70 -16.98 -13.10 6.48
N LYS A 71 -18.13 -12.44 6.63
CA LYS A 71 -18.35 -11.05 6.28
C LYS A 71 -18.24 -10.23 7.56
N GLY A 72 -17.50 -9.15 7.53
CA GLY A 72 -17.42 -8.21 8.63
C GLY A 72 -17.04 -6.83 8.12
N LYS A 73 -17.57 -5.78 8.76
CA LYS A 73 -16.93 -4.46 8.69
C LYS A 73 -15.53 -4.66 9.25
N SER A 74 -14.53 -4.60 8.38
CA SER A 74 -13.15 -4.44 8.79
C SER A 74 -13.06 -3.20 9.70
N ILE A 75 -13.05 -3.39 11.03
CA ILE A 75 -12.59 -2.34 11.96
C ILE A 75 -11.07 -2.16 11.83
N ALA A 76 -10.40 -3.05 11.10
CA ALA A 76 -9.17 -2.72 10.42
C ALA A 76 -9.47 -2.35 8.97
N SER A 77 -9.87 -1.10 8.71
CA SER A 77 -9.29 -0.43 7.54
C SER A 77 -7.83 -0.84 7.53
N PRO A 78 -7.28 -1.40 6.43
CA PRO A 78 -5.86 -1.61 6.38
C PRO A 78 -5.28 -0.20 6.40
N VAL A 79 -4.96 0.30 7.60
CA VAL A 79 -3.60 0.76 7.80
C VAL A 79 -2.80 -0.44 7.34
N LEU A 80 -2.44 -0.41 6.05
CA LEU A 80 -1.51 -1.32 5.45
C LEU A 80 -0.45 -1.53 6.51
N ASN A 81 -0.33 -2.75 7.02
CA ASN A 81 0.91 -3.13 7.66
C ASN A 81 1.91 -3.18 6.50
N TYR A 82 2.40 -1.99 6.13
CA TYR A 82 3.35 -1.74 5.05
C TYR A 82 4.49 -2.75 5.24
N ASP A 83 4.98 -2.94 6.48
CA ASP A 83 6.05 -3.88 6.78
C ASP A 83 5.80 -5.35 6.42
N MET A 84 4.54 -5.83 6.37
CA MET A 84 4.24 -7.22 5.96
C MET A 84 4.09 -7.38 4.43
N VAL A 85 3.78 -6.31 3.71
CA VAL A 85 3.67 -6.32 2.24
C VAL A 85 5.04 -6.10 1.58
N LEU A 86 5.91 -5.31 2.20
CA LEU A 86 7.24 -4.95 1.65
C LEU A 86 8.28 -6.04 1.86
N SER A 87 8.06 -6.98 2.78
CA SER A 87 9.10 -7.92 3.20
C SER A 87 9.49 -8.95 2.14
N ASN A 88 8.95 -8.90 0.91
CA ASN A 88 9.06 -10.04 0.01
C ASN A 88 9.26 -9.79 -1.49
N ARG A 89 9.46 -8.57 -2.03
CA ARG A 89 9.68 -8.46 -3.49
C ARG A 89 10.67 -7.45 -4.04
N VAL A 90 11.00 -6.36 -3.35
CA VAL A 90 11.89 -5.33 -3.93
C VAL A 90 13.06 -5.07 -3.00
N ASP A 91 14.23 -5.56 -3.40
CA ASP A 91 15.51 -5.26 -2.76
C ASP A 91 16.21 -4.08 -3.45
N ALA A 92 17.26 -3.60 -2.79
CA ALA A 92 18.12 -2.53 -3.30
C ALA A 92 18.71 -2.87 -4.68
N ASP A 93 19.11 -4.11 -4.91
CA ASP A 93 19.75 -4.56 -6.14
C ASP A 93 18.79 -4.48 -7.34
N THR A 94 17.53 -4.86 -7.13
CA THR A 94 16.49 -4.73 -8.16
C THR A 94 16.26 -3.27 -8.52
N ILE A 95 16.20 -2.37 -7.53
CA ILE A 95 16.00 -0.93 -7.75
C ILE A 95 17.18 -0.31 -8.48
N THR A 96 18.41 -0.57 -8.02
CA THR A 96 19.63 -0.01 -8.62
C THR A 96 19.81 -0.50 -10.06
N SER A 97 19.54 -1.78 -10.32
CA SER A 97 19.57 -2.36 -11.67
C SER A 97 18.54 -1.73 -12.61
N LEU A 98 17.30 -1.52 -12.15
CA LEU A 98 16.23 -0.89 -12.94
C LEU A 98 16.53 0.58 -13.27
N LEU A 99 17.11 1.31 -12.32
CA LEU A 99 17.48 2.72 -12.49
C LEU A 99 18.81 2.90 -13.21
N ASN A 100 19.57 1.82 -13.42
CA ASN A 100 20.94 1.85 -13.93
C ASN A 100 21.85 2.80 -13.12
N ILE A 101 21.79 2.69 -11.79
CA ILE A 101 22.61 3.46 -10.85
C ILE A 101 23.33 2.51 -9.88
N THR A 102 24.33 3.02 -9.17
CA THR A 102 24.98 2.26 -8.10
C THR A 102 24.21 2.37 -6.79
N GLU A 103 24.43 1.42 -5.88
CA GLU A 103 23.90 1.49 -4.50
C GLU A 103 24.37 2.77 -3.77
N TYR A 104 25.62 3.18 -4.00
CA TYR A 104 26.15 4.44 -3.46
C TYR A 104 25.34 5.65 -3.94
N GLU A 105 25.06 5.73 -5.25
CA GLU A 105 24.29 6.83 -5.82
C GLU A 105 22.85 6.83 -5.32
N LEU A 106 22.24 5.64 -5.18
CA LEU A 106 20.92 5.48 -4.58
C LEU A 106 20.91 6.01 -3.13
N CYS A 107 21.86 5.58 -2.30
CA CYS A 107 21.98 6.03 -0.91
C CYS A 107 22.16 7.55 -0.83
N LYS A 108 23.02 8.11 -1.68
CA LYS A 108 23.32 9.55 -1.71
C LYS A 108 22.10 10.39 -2.08
N ARG A 109 21.33 9.98 -3.09
CA ARG A 109 20.15 10.74 -3.54
C ARG A 109 18.97 10.65 -2.58
N VAL A 110 18.78 9.49 -1.94
CA VAL A 110 17.66 9.25 -1.03
C VAL A 110 17.99 9.64 0.42
N GLY A 111 19.28 9.77 0.76
CA GLY A 111 19.75 10.03 2.11
C GLY A 111 19.68 8.79 3.01
N LEU A 112 20.09 7.63 2.49
CA LEU A 112 20.06 6.34 3.20
C LEU A 112 21.45 5.93 3.70
N SER A 113 21.49 5.18 4.80
CA SER A 113 22.68 4.46 5.25
C SER A 113 22.78 3.07 4.61
N GLN A 114 24.00 2.54 4.54
CA GLN A 114 24.27 1.16 4.08
C GLN A 114 23.51 0.09 4.88
N SER A 115 23.21 0.34 6.15
CA SER A 115 22.39 -0.58 6.96
C SER A 115 20.93 -0.64 6.52
N GLN A 116 20.37 0.45 5.99
CA GLN A 116 18.99 0.50 5.50
C GLN A 116 18.82 -0.24 4.18
N MET A 117 19.89 -0.43 3.41
CA MET A 117 19.85 -1.14 2.12
C MET A 117 19.61 -2.65 2.26
N ARG A 118 20.03 -3.25 3.39
CA ARG A 118 19.83 -4.68 3.68
C ARG A 118 18.37 -5.08 3.81
N LYS A 119 17.51 -4.14 4.25
CA LYS A 119 16.07 -4.34 4.38
C LYS A 119 15.38 -2.99 4.23
N LEU A 120 14.79 -2.76 3.07
CA LEU A 120 14.05 -1.54 2.79
C LEU A 120 12.73 -1.56 3.58
N SER A 121 12.55 -0.57 4.45
CA SER A 121 11.28 -0.33 5.13
C SER A 121 10.30 0.41 4.22
N GLY A 122 9.04 0.52 4.66
CA GLY A 122 8.00 1.22 3.89
C GLY A 122 8.35 2.68 3.65
N ASP A 123 8.80 3.35 4.70
CA ASP A 123 9.23 4.74 4.63
C ASP A 123 10.40 4.93 3.66
N THR A 124 11.34 3.98 3.62
CA THR A 124 12.45 4.01 2.67
C THR A 124 11.95 3.88 1.23
N LEU A 125 11.02 2.95 0.97
CA LEU A 125 10.44 2.77 -0.36
C LEU A 125 9.63 3.98 -0.82
N ILE A 126 8.93 4.65 0.10
CA ILE A 126 8.23 5.92 -0.18
C ILE A 126 9.24 7.01 -0.57
N LYS A 127 10.34 7.15 0.18
CA LYS A 127 11.39 8.13 -0.15
C LYS A 127 12.03 7.85 -1.50
N ILE A 128 12.31 6.58 -1.81
CA ILE A 128 12.81 6.17 -3.13
C ILE A 128 11.83 6.61 -4.23
N ALA A 129 10.53 6.33 -4.06
CA ALA A 129 9.50 6.72 -5.03
C ALA A 129 9.42 8.24 -5.27
N GLN A 130 9.66 9.04 -4.23
CA GLN A 130 9.68 10.51 -4.32
C GLN A 130 10.91 11.02 -5.09
N VAL A 131 12.08 10.41 -4.87
CA VAL A 131 13.34 10.80 -5.50
C VAL A 131 13.44 10.31 -6.96
N PHE A 132 12.77 9.20 -7.29
CA PHE A 132 12.74 8.63 -8.63
C PHE A 132 11.30 8.53 -9.15
N PRO A 133 10.73 9.63 -9.69
CA PRO A 133 9.34 9.65 -10.16
C PRO A 133 9.02 8.66 -11.29
N SER A 134 10.04 8.22 -12.04
CA SER A 134 9.90 7.18 -13.07
C SER A 134 9.58 5.81 -12.49
N LEU A 135 9.91 5.54 -11.21
CA LEU A 135 9.51 4.31 -10.54
C LEU A 135 8.03 4.33 -10.22
N ASN A 136 7.38 3.20 -10.44
CA ASN A 136 6.00 2.99 -10.05
C ASN A 136 5.91 2.72 -8.54
N PRO A 137 5.29 3.61 -7.74
CA PRO A 137 5.14 3.40 -6.30
C PRO A 137 4.30 2.16 -5.98
N GLU A 138 3.32 1.82 -6.84
CA GLU A 138 2.50 0.63 -6.66
C GLU A 138 3.31 -0.65 -6.83
N TRP A 139 4.33 -0.65 -7.69
CA TRP A 139 5.23 -1.79 -7.84
C TRP A 139 6.16 -1.92 -6.63
N LEU A 140 6.70 -0.80 -6.13
CA LEU A 140 7.54 -0.79 -4.93
C LEU A 140 6.82 -1.40 -3.70
N ILE A 141 5.51 -1.22 -3.62
CA ILE A 141 4.67 -1.78 -2.54
C ILE A 141 3.97 -3.09 -2.92
N GLY A 142 4.34 -3.71 -4.05
CA GLY A 142 3.83 -5.03 -4.46
C GLY A 142 2.36 -5.06 -4.92
N MET A 143 1.79 -3.91 -5.24
CA MET A 143 0.43 -3.75 -5.78
C MET A 143 0.40 -3.77 -7.32
N SER A 144 1.54 -3.56 -7.98
CA SER A 144 1.69 -3.64 -9.43
C SER A 144 2.84 -4.57 -9.85
N THR A 145 2.78 -5.06 -11.08
CA THR A 145 3.87 -5.81 -11.74
C THR A 145 4.73 -4.93 -12.64
N GLU A 146 4.35 -3.67 -12.86
CA GLU A 146 5.03 -2.75 -13.76
C GLU A 146 5.99 -1.83 -12.97
N PRO A 147 7.32 -2.01 -13.07
CA PRO A 147 8.29 -1.29 -12.22
C PRO A 147 8.47 0.18 -12.58
N ILE A 148 8.29 0.51 -13.85
CA ILE A 148 8.40 1.86 -14.38
C ILE A 148 6.99 2.38 -14.66
N ARG A 149 6.73 3.65 -14.30
CA ARG A 149 5.49 4.31 -14.68
C ARG A 149 5.42 4.40 -16.20
N LYS A 150 4.29 3.98 -16.78
CA LYS A 150 3.96 4.40 -18.14
C LYS A 150 3.64 5.89 -18.09
N GLU A 151 4.30 6.69 -18.92
CA GLU A 151 3.93 8.08 -19.14
C GLU A 151 2.43 8.11 -19.49
N CYS A 152 1.64 8.71 -18.61
CA CYS A 152 0.21 8.81 -18.77
C CYS A 152 -0.11 10.28 -18.66
N GLU A 153 -0.29 10.94 -19.80
CA GLU A 153 -0.56 12.39 -19.88
C GLU A 153 -1.71 12.81 -18.96
N ARG A 154 -2.70 11.93 -18.79
CA ARG A 154 -3.88 12.13 -17.94
C ARG A 154 -3.57 11.98 -16.44
N CYS A 155 -2.57 11.21 -16.05
CA CYS A 155 -2.05 11.16 -14.68
C CYS A 155 -1.14 12.36 -14.40
N ASP A 156 -0.32 12.76 -15.36
CA ASP A 156 0.58 13.92 -15.21
C ASP A 156 -0.23 15.22 -15.05
N GLU A 157 -1.37 15.35 -15.72
CA GLU A 157 -2.26 16.49 -15.56
C GLU A 157 -2.92 16.51 -14.17
N LYS A 158 -3.29 15.34 -13.63
CA LYS A 158 -3.79 15.23 -12.25
C LYS A 158 -2.71 15.58 -11.23
N ASP A 159 -1.49 15.08 -11.41
CA ASP A 159 -0.37 15.38 -10.52
C ASP A 159 -0.01 16.87 -10.58
N ARG A 160 -0.06 17.50 -11.76
CA ARG A 160 0.05 18.97 -11.91
C ARG A 160 -1.04 19.72 -11.15
N MET A 161 -2.30 19.29 -11.27
CA MET A 161 -3.41 19.91 -10.53
C MET A 161 -3.25 19.73 -9.02
N ILE A 162 -2.85 18.54 -8.56
CA ILE A 162 -2.61 18.26 -7.15
C ILE A 162 -1.51 19.17 -6.60
N ASN A 163 -0.38 19.29 -7.30
CA ASN A 163 0.73 20.14 -6.87
C ASN A 163 0.31 21.62 -6.82
N SER A 164 -0.43 22.10 -7.83
CA SER A 164 -0.98 23.45 -7.83
C SER A 164 -1.92 23.70 -6.64
N LEU A 165 -2.76 22.73 -6.29
CA LEU A 165 -3.64 22.82 -5.12
C LEU A 165 -2.85 22.80 -3.80
N LEU A 166 -1.77 22.02 -3.70
CA LEU A 166 -0.91 21.99 -2.52
C LEU A 166 -0.21 23.34 -2.29
N GLU A 167 0.32 23.97 -3.34
CA GLU A 167 0.91 25.31 -3.26
C GLU A 167 -0.13 26.37 -2.81
N LEU A 168 -1.35 26.27 -3.32
CA LEU A 168 -2.46 27.14 -2.92
C LEU A 168 -2.78 26.96 -1.43
N ILE A 169 -2.85 25.70 -0.96
CA ILE A 169 -3.09 25.35 0.45
C ILE A 169 -2.00 25.95 1.33
N ASP A 170 -0.73 25.83 0.98
CA ASP A 170 0.37 26.35 1.78
C ASP A 170 0.37 27.88 1.81
N THR A 171 0.02 28.53 0.70
CA THR A 171 -0.20 29.99 0.66
C THR A 171 -1.30 30.42 1.63
N TYR A 172 -2.44 29.69 1.68
CA TYR A 172 -3.51 30.00 2.61
C TYR A 172 -3.16 29.73 4.06
N LYS A 173 -2.38 28.67 4.34
CA LYS A 173 -1.86 28.41 5.70
C LYS A 173 -0.98 29.56 6.17
N GLN A 174 -0.12 30.11 5.30
CA GLN A 174 0.73 31.24 5.65
C GLN A 174 -0.11 32.49 5.96
N LYS A 175 -1.06 32.85 5.09
CA LYS A 175 -1.97 33.98 5.35
C LYS A 175 -2.75 33.83 6.65
N LEU A 176 -3.21 32.62 6.98
CA LEU A 176 -3.87 32.34 8.25
C LEU A 176 -2.93 32.51 9.45
N ALA A 177 -1.65 32.18 9.31
CA ALA A 177 -0.65 32.41 10.35
C ALA A 177 -0.42 33.92 10.57
N ASP A 178 -0.30 34.69 9.48
CA ASP A 178 -0.10 36.14 9.54
C ASP A 178 -1.29 36.85 10.21
N VAL A 179 -2.52 36.51 9.80
CA VAL A 179 -3.75 37.05 10.42
C VAL A 179 -3.85 36.70 11.90
N LYS A 180 -3.47 35.47 12.30
CA LYS A 180 -3.43 35.07 13.71
C LYS A 180 -2.42 35.91 14.50
N GLN A 181 -1.26 36.22 13.91
CA GLN A 181 -0.24 37.04 14.55
C GLN A 181 -0.72 38.48 14.71
N GLU A 182 -1.34 39.07 13.69
CA GLU A 182 -1.94 40.41 13.75
C GLU A 182 -3.02 40.50 14.85
N LEU A 183 -3.92 39.53 14.92
CA LEU A 183 -4.95 39.47 15.97
C LEU A 183 -4.34 39.40 17.38
N ALA A 184 -3.28 38.60 17.56
CA ALA A 184 -2.57 38.51 18.83
C ALA A 184 -1.92 39.84 19.23
N THR A 185 -1.38 40.60 18.27
CA THR A 185 -0.81 41.93 18.56
C THR A 185 -1.87 42.96 18.90
N THR A 186 -3.03 42.94 18.24
CA THR A 186 -4.16 43.85 18.49
C THR A 186 -4.80 43.59 19.85
N ASN A 187 -4.96 42.33 20.25
CA ASN A 187 -5.47 41.97 21.58
C ASN A 187 -4.50 42.40 22.71
N ARG A 188 -3.18 42.37 22.47
CA ARG A 188 -2.20 42.90 23.44
C ARG A 188 -2.26 44.43 23.57
N LYS A 189 -2.52 45.16 22.48
CA LYS A 189 -2.64 46.62 22.49
C LYS A 189 -3.94 47.13 23.14
N THR A 190 -5.01 46.32 23.08
CA THR A 190 -6.32 46.68 23.64
C THR A 190 -6.51 46.20 25.08
N GLY A 191 -5.74 45.20 25.54
CA GLY A 191 -5.75 44.69 26.91
C GLY A 191 -4.96 45.49 27.95
N THR A 192 -4.20 46.51 27.56
CA THR A 192 -3.37 47.37 28.44
C THR A 192 -3.99 48.73 28.77
N SER A 193 -5.26 48.97 28.43
CA SER A 193 -6.03 50.14 28.88
C SER A 193 -7.13 49.74 29.86
N LYS A 194 -6.74 49.38 31.09
CA LYS A 194 -7.56 49.49 32.30
C LYS A 194 -6.67 49.79 33.49
#